data_AF-A0A150P7G7-F1
#
_entry.id   AF-A0A150P7G7-F1
#
_cell.length_a   1.000
_cell.length_b   1.000
_cell.length_c   1.000
_cell.angle_alpha   90.00
_cell.angle_beta   90.00
_cell.angle_gamma   90.00
#
_symmetry.space_group_name_H-M   'P 1'
#
loop_
_entity.id
_entity.type
_entity.pdbx_description
1 polymer ?
#
loop_
_entity_poly.entity_id
_entity_poly.type
_entity_poly.pdbx_seq_one_letter_code
_entity_poly.pdbx_strand_id
1 'polypeptide(L)'
;MGKNIIVSEDTIRDLLEAHASLSAWYYELWSALRVAKASASAPDDAARAAFVERMAASFPEVASIARSIRVPRMFVPPPPAVSIPPAATAEPVEEAPTTVEPAPARLRELQAPKSQPGSDAASEPAPAPAQPAIAPPPLVVPSTVKYDT
;
A
#
# COMPACT_ATOMS: atom_id res chain seq x y z
N MET A 1 29.49 2.36 19.99
CA MET A 1 29.93 3.71 19.59
C MET A 1 28.94 4.23 18.58
N GLY A 2 27.98 5.06 19.00
CA GLY A 2 26.96 5.62 18.10
C GLY A 2 27.59 6.70 17.23
N LYS A 3 27.47 6.59 15.91
CA LYS A 3 27.91 7.63 14.97
C LYS A 3 26.79 8.68 14.92
N ASN A 4 27.00 9.84 15.53
CA ASN A 4 26.10 10.97 15.37
C ASN A 4 26.38 11.61 14.01
N ILE A 5 25.39 11.56 13.11
CA ILE A 5 25.45 12.19 11.79
C ILE A 5 24.70 13.52 11.92
N ILE A 6 25.41 14.64 11.71
CA ILE A 6 24.80 15.96 11.68
C ILE A 6 24.33 16.21 10.24
N VAL A 7 23.02 16.28 10.05
CA VAL A 7 22.37 16.55 8.76
C VAL A 7 21.75 17.94 8.84
N SER A 8 21.86 18.75 7.79
CA SER A 8 21.20 20.07 7.76
C SER A 8 19.68 19.91 7.74
N GLU A 9 18.96 20.90 8.28
CA GLU A 9 17.50 20.90 8.28
C GLU A 9 16.93 20.84 6.85
N ASP A 10 17.54 21.55 5.90
CA ASP A 10 17.13 21.54 4.51
C ASP A 10 17.26 20.15 3.88
N THR A 11 18.34 19.42 4.16
CA THR A 11 18.48 18.04 3.70
C THR A 11 17.42 17.11 4.31
N ILE A 12 17.05 17.32 5.58
CA ILE A 12 15.96 16.55 6.20
C ILE A 12 14.62 16.87 5.52
N ARG A 13 14.35 18.15 5.25
CA ARG A 13 13.13 18.58 4.54
C ARG A 13 13.05 17.96 3.14
N ASP A 14 14.12 18.06 2.36
CA ASP A 14 14.18 17.50 1.00
C ASP A 14 13.97 15.98 1.01
N LEU A 15 14.57 15.27 1.96
CA LEU A 15 14.39 13.83 2.12
C LEU A 15 12.95 13.46 2.49
N LEU A 16 12.31 14.23 3.38
CA LEU A 16 10.91 14.02 3.77
C LEU A 16 9.96 14.30 2.60
N GLU A 17 10.19 15.36 1.84
CA GLU A 17 9.41 15.69 0.65
C GLU A 17 9.53 14.62 -0.44
N ALA A 18 10.76 14.17 -0.73
CA ALA A 18 11.01 13.09 -1.67
C ALA A 18 10.31 11.79 -1.23
N HIS A 19 10.36 11.47 0.07
CA HIS A 19 9.68 10.31 0.63
C HIS A 19 8.15 10.40 0.53
N ALA A 20 7.58 11.56 0.86
CA ALA A 20 6.14 11.79 0.78
C ALA A 20 5.65 11.70 -0.67
N SER A 21 6.36 12.33 -1.61
CA SER A 21 6.04 12.29 -3.04
C SER A 21 6.08 10.86 -3.59
N LEU A 22 7.14 10.09 -3.29
CA LEU A 22 7.25 8.70 -3.73
C LEU A 22 6.13 7.82 -3.15
N SER A 23 5.78 8.03 -1.88
CA SER A 23 4.71 7.29 -1.21
C SER A 23 3.34 7.60 -1.83
N ALA A 24 3.07 8.87 -2.14
CA ALA A 24 1.84 9.27 -2.83
C ALA A 24 1.71 8.59 -4.21
N TRP A 25 2.79 8.61 -5.01
CA TRP A 25 2.84 7.91 -6.29
C TRP A 25 2.59 6.40 -6.17
N TYR A 26 3.14 5.76 -5.14
CA TYR A 26 2.92 4.33 -4.88
C TYR A 26 1.44 4.02 -4.62
N TYR A 27 0.78 4.80 -3.75
CA TYR A 27 -0.64 4.58 -3.47
C TYR A 27 -1.53 4.86 -4.68
N GLU A 28 -1.21 5.86 -5.49
CA GLU A 28 -1.94 6.15 -6.72
C GLU A 28 -1.79 5.02 -7.75
N LEU A 29 -0.56 4.52 -7.95
CA LEU A 29 -0.32 3.34 -8.78
C LEU A 29 -1.13 2.13 -8.32
N TRP A 30 -1.17 1.88 -7.01
CA TRP A 30 -1.95 0.77 -6.46
C TRP A 30 -3.46 1.01 -6.57
N SER A 31 -3.92 2.25 -6.48
CA SER A 31 -5.31 2.60 -6.78
C SER A 31 -5.65 2.26 -8.23
N ALA A 32 -4.83 2.72 -9.18
CA ALA A 32 -5.01 2.51 -10.62
C ALA A 32 -4.99 1.02 -10.99
N LEU A 33 -4.06 0.24 -10.44
CA LEU A 33 -3.99 -1.21 -10.67
C LEU A 33 -5.26 -1.93 -10.18
N ARG A 34 -5.80 -1.55 -9.02
CA ARG A 34 -7.08 -2.12 -8.52
C ARG A 34 -8.24 -1.78 -9.45
N VAL A 35 -8.34 -0.53 -9.92
CA VAL A 35 -9.36 -0.12 -10.90
C VAL A 35 -9.24 -0.91 -12.20
N ALA A 36 -8.01 -1.14 -12.67
CA ALA A 36 -7.72 -1.94 -13.85
C ALA A 36 -7.86 -3.46 -13.64
N LYS A 37 -8.21 -3.92 -12.41
CA LYS A 37 -8.18 -5.35 -12.02
C LYS A 37 -6.86 -6.04 -12.34
N ALA A 38 -5.77 -5.28 -12.30
CA ALA A 38 -4.42 -5.75 -12.53
C ALA A 38 -3.72 -6.05 -11.20
N SER A 39 -2.65 -6.83 -11.27
CA SER A 39 -1.75 -7.06 -10.15
C SER A 39 -0.33 -6.76 -10.59
N ALA A 40 0.47 -6.20 -9.70
CA ALA A 40 1.90 -6.02 -9.89
C ALA A 40 2.63 -6.86 -8.84
N SER A 41 3.65 -7.60 -9.28
CA SER A 41 4.53 -8.32 -8.36
C SER A 41 5.56 -7.36 -7.77
N ALA A 42 5.94 -7.61 -6.52
CA ALA A 42 7.11 -6.95 -5.94
C ALA A 42 8.38 -7.35 -6.72
N PRO A 43 9.34 -6.43 -6.90
CA PRO A 43 10.61 -6.73 -7.55
C PRO A 43 11.44 -7.68 -6.69
N ASP A 44 11.98 -8.72 -7.32
CA ASP A 44 12.91 -9.66 -6.69
C ASP A 44 14.28 -9.01 -6.43
N ASP A 45 15.15 -9.73 -5.72
CA ASP A 45 16.47 -9.22 -5.32
C ASP A 45 17.33 -8.88 -6.53
N ALA A 46 17.22 -9.65 -7.63
CA ALA A 46 17.93 -9.41 -8.87
C ALA A 46 17.49 -8.10 -9.54
N ALA A 47 16.17 -7.85 -9.64
CA ALA A 47 15.63 -6.62 -10.18
C ALA A 47 16.03 -5.40 -9.33
N ARG A 48 16.02 -5.53 -8.00
CA ARG A 48 16.45 -4.46 -7.10
C ARG A 48 17.95 -4.17 -7.22
N ALA A 49 18.79 -5.20 -7.35
CA ALA A 49 20.23 -5.02 -7.58
C ALA A 49 20.50 -4.34 -8.93
N ALA A 50 19.85 -4.81 -10.00
CA ALA A 50 19.98 -4.24 -11.33
C ALA A 50 19.55 -2.77 -11.39
N PHE A 51 18.54 -2.38 -10.60
CA PHE A 51 18.14 -0.97 -10.49
C PHE A 51 19.26 -0.09 -9.92
N VAL A 52 19.94 -0.55 -8.86
CA VAL A 52 21.06 0.19 -8.26
C VAL A 52 22.25 0.28 -9.21
N GLU A 53 22.57 -0.79 -9.93
CA GLU A 53 23.63 -0.76 -10.93
C GLU A 53 23.32 0.24 -12.06
N ARG A 54 22.05 0.33 -12.49
CA ARG A 54 21.64 1.38 -13.44
C ARG A 54 21.81 2.79 -12.86
N MET A 55 21.47 3.01 -11.59
CA MET A 55 21.73 4.31 -10.95
C MET A 55 23.22 4.64 -10.93
N ALA A 56 24.08 3.67 -10.60
CA ALA A 56 25.52 3.85 -10.59
C ALA A 56 26.09 4.16 -11.99
N ALA A 57 25.44 3.68 -13.05
CA ALA A 57 25.83 3.98 -14.43
C ALA A 57 25.35 5.37 -14.88
N SER A 58 24.14 5.79 -14.48
CA SER A 58 23.55 7.07 -14.85
C SER A 58 24.11 8.25 -14.05
N PHE A 59 24.52 8.02 -12.80
CA PHE A 59 24.94 9.06 -11.86
C PHE A 59 26.32 8.71 -11.26
N PRO A 60 27.42 9.02 -11.98
CA PRO A 60 28.78 8.65 -11.58
C PRO A 60 29.17 9.20 -10.18
N GLU A 61 28.62 10.35 -9.79
CA GLU A 61 28.85 11.01 -8.51
C GLU A 61 28.38 10.19 -7.29
N VAL A 62 27.34 9.37 -7.46
CA VAL A 62 26.83 8.46 -6.40
C VAL A 62 27.22 7.00 -6.63
N ALA A 63 27.95 6.70 -7.71
CA ALA A 63 28.19 5.33 -8.14
C ALA A 63 28.93 4.47 -7.11
N SER A 64 29.87 5.06 -6.35
CA SER A 64 30.55 4.37 -5.25
C SER A 64 29.58 3.93 -4.16
N ILE A 65 28.68 4.83 -3.76
CA ILE A 65 27.66 4.58 -2.74
C ILE A 65 26.64 3.57 -3.26
N ALA A 66 26.15 3.74 -4.49
CA ALA A 66 25.22 2.82 -5.12
C ALA A 66 25.76 1.39 -5.15
N ARG A 67 26.99 1.18 -5.64
CA ARG A 67 27.62 -0.16 -5.67
C ARG A 67 27.83 -0.78 -4.28
N SER A 68 27.93 0.05 -3.23
CA SER A 68 28.01 -0.45 -1.86
C SER A 68 26.70 -1.07 -1.34
N ILE A 69 25.55 -0.68 -1.91
CA ILE A 69 24.22 -1.11 -1.46
C ILE A 69 23.90 -2.56 -1.88
N ARG A 70 24.52 -3.07 -2.96
CA ARG A 70 24.30 -4.40 -3.58
C ARG A 70 22.82 -4.71 -3.88
N VAL A 71 22.04 -5.06 -2.86
CA VAL A 71 20.60 -5.30 -2.94
C VAL A 71 19.90 -4.33 -2.00
N PRO A 72 19.14 -3.35 -2.51
CA PRO A 72 18.29 -2.50 -1.71
C PRO A 72 17.35 -3.31 -0.83
N ARG A 73 17.16 -2.84 0.40
CA ARG A 73 16.10 -3.34 1.27
C ARG A 73 14.75 -3.07 0.62
N MET A 74 13.84 -4.03 0.75
CA MET A 74 12.47 -3.84 0.30
C MET A 74 11.84 -2.71 1.12
N PHE A 75 11.45 -1.63 0.46
CA PHE A 75 10.67 -0.59 1.11
C PHE A 75 9.24 -1.10 1.30
N VAL A 76 8.79 -1.13 2.54
CA VAL A 76 7.40 -1.40 2.90
C VAL A 76 6.87 -0.09 3.48
N PRO A 77 6.04 0.68 2.74
CA PRO A 77 5.43 1.86 3.30
C PRO A 77 4.60 1.46 4.53
N PRO A 78 4.53 2.33 5.56
CA PRO A 78 3.63 2.12 6.68
C PRO A 78 2.21 1.86 6.13
N PRO A 79 1.44 0.93 6.72
CA PRO A 79 0.05 0.79 6.31
C PRO A 79 -0.65 2.14 6.43
N PRO A 80 -1.55 2.49 5.49
CA PRO A 80 -2.33 3.71 5.60
C PRO A 80 -2.98 3.73 6.99
N ALA A 81 -2.90 4.87 7.68
CA ALA A 81 -3.45 5.02 9.01
C ALA A 81 -4.95 4.72 8.96
N VAL A 82 -5.33 3.52 9.36
CA VAL A 82 -6.71 3.20 9.65
C VAL A 82 -6.98 3.88 10.98
N SER A 83 -7.92 4.84 11.00
CA SER A 83 -8.42 5.42 12.25
C SER A 83 -9.01 4.29 13.08
N ILE A 84 -8.21 3.73 13.99
CA ILE A 84 -8.69 2.77 14.97
C ILE A 84 -9.60 3.58 15.91
N PRO A 85 -10.90 3.26 16.01
CA PRO A 85 -11.77 3.93 16.98
C PRO A 85 -11.14 3.76 18.38
N PRO A 86 -11.16 4.80 19.23
CA PRO A 86 -10.63 4.67 20.58
C PRO A 86 -11.34 3.50 21.27
N ALA A 87 -10.56 2.53 21.75
CA ALA A 87 -11.08 1.49 22.61
C ALA A 87 -11.73 2.18 23.82
N ALA A 88 -13.02 1.91 24.02
CA ALA A 88 -13.69 2.34 25.23
C ALA A 88 -12.86 1.90 26.43
N THR A 89 -12.56 2.84 27.31
CA THR A 89 -11.78 2.67 28.52
C THR A 89 -12.42 1.57 29.36
N ALA A 90 -11.93 0.34 29.23
CA ALA A 90 -12.25 -0.73 30.15
C ALA A 90 -11.33 -0.56 31.36
N GLU A 91 -11.97 -0.40 32.52
CA GLU A 91 -11.38 -0.29 33.85
C GLU A 91 -10.35 -1.38 34.16
N PRO A 92 -9.44 -1.17 35.13
CA PRO A 92 -8.42 -2.15 35.46
C PRO A 92 -9.08 -3.34 36.16
N VAL A 93 -9.29 -4.44 35.43
CA VAL A 93 -9.61 -5.72 36.04
C VAL A 93 -8.30 -6.46 36.29
N GLU A 94 -8.06 -6.65 37.58
CA GLU A 94 -7.06 -7.46 38.26
C GLU A 94 -6.62 -8.72 37.51
N GLU A 95 -5.30 -8.95 37.52
CA GLU A 95 -4.60 -10.07 36.91
C GLU A 95 -4.90 -11.39 37.64
N ALA A 96 -5.37 -12.40 36.91
CA ALA A 96 -5.37 -13.80 37.35
C ALA A 96 -4.93 -14.71 36.18
N PRO A 97 -3.96 -15.63 36.38
CA PRO A 97 -3.33 -16.36 35.30
C PRO A 97 -4.26 -17.49 34.85
N THR A 98 -4.81 -17.39 33.64
CA THR A 98 -5.64 -18.46 33.09
C THR A 98 -4.98 -19.07 31.87
N THR A 99 -4.48 -20.29 32.09
CA THR A 99 -3.99 -21.30 31.17
C THR A 99 -4.66 -21.28 29.80
N VAL A 100 -3.85 -21.23 28.75
CA VAL A 100 -4.26 -21.31 27.34
C VAL A 100 -4.80 -22.72 27.06
N GLU A 101 -6.11 -22.85 26.86
CA GLU A 101 -6.70 -24.02 26.21
C GLU A 101 -6.87 -23.73 24.70
N PRO A 102 -6.31 -24.54 23.78
CA PRO A 102 -6.47 -24.32 22.35
C PRO A 102 -7.88 -24.70 21.89
N ALA A 103 -8.67 -23.71 21.47
CA ALA A 103 -10.01 -23.91 20.91
C ALA A 103 -9.98 -24.75 19.62
N PRO A 104 -10.62 -25.94 19.58
CA PRO A 104 -10.65 -26.75 18.37
C PRO A 104 -11.72 -26.22 17.41
N ALA A 105 -11.23 -25.59 16.34
CA ALA A 105 -11.99 -25.42 15.11
C ALA A 105 -12.40 -26.81 14.57
N ARG A 106 -13.68 -27.17 14.65
CA ARG A 106 -14.41 -28.13 13.78
C ARG A 106 -15.74 -28.54 14.45
N LEU A 107 -16.79 -27.73 14.35
CA LEU A 107 -18.17 -28.22 14.56
C LEU A 107 -19.25 -27.29 13.99
N ARG A 108 -19.15 -26.87 12.72
CA ARG A 108 -20.24 -26.12 12.04
C ARG A 108 -20.68 -26.66 10.68
N GLU A 109 -20.24 -27.85 10.28
CA GLU A 109 -20.61 -28.44 8.98
C GLU A 109 -21.76 -29.47 9.02
N LEU A 110 -22.43 -29.68 10.16
CA LEU A 110 -23.52 -30.66 10.27
C LEU A 110 -24.79 -30.04 10.84
N GLN A 111 -25.45 -29.16 10.07
CA GLN A 111 -26.90 -28.99 10.10
C GLN A 111 -27.39 -28.10 8.95
N ALA A 112 -27.57 -28.71 7.79
CA ALA A 112 -28.69 -28.40 6.90
C ALA A 112 -29.66 -29.61 7.01
N PRO A 113 -30.99 -29.43 6.94
CA PRO A 113 -31.61 -29.17 5.63
C PRO A 113 -32.85 -28.26 5.60
N LYS A 114 -33.01 -27.62 4.42
CA LYS A 114 -34.22 -27.29 3.62
C LYS A 114 -35.60 -27.22 4.31
N SER A 115 -36.28 -26.09 4.11
CA SER A 115 -37.62 -26.00 3.46
C SER A 115 -37.97 -24.55 3.10
N GLN A 116 -38.28 -24.31 1.82
CA GLN A 116 -38.97 -23.14 1.22
C GLN A 116 -40.52 -23.39 1.28
N PRO A 117 -41.48 -22.52 0.84
CA PRO A 117 -41.39 -21.20 0.18
C PRO A 117 -42.42 -20.12 0.63
N GLY A 118 -42.23 -18.87 0.16
CA GLY A 118 -43.32 -17.96 -0.25
C GLY A 118 -43.72 -16.82 0.69
N SER A 119 -43.49 -15.57 0.27
CA SER A 119 -44.49 -14.50 0.12
C SER A 119 -43.80 -13.14 -0.07
N ASP A 120 -44.23 -12.44 -1.11
CA ASP A 120 -43.90 -11.08 -1.50
C ASP A 120 -44.08 -10.04 -0.37
N ALA A 121 -43.22 -9.01 -0.37
CA ALA A 121 -43.62 -7.59 -0.48
C ALA A 121 -42.43 -6.65 -0.22
N ALA A 122 -42.10 -5.87 -1.25
CA ALA A 122 -41.68 -4.47 -1.25
C ALA A 122 -40.87 -3.91 -0.07
N SER A 123 -39.63 -3.47 -0.36
CA SER A 123 -39.23 -2.05 -0.22
C SER A 123 -37.76 -1.88 -0.62
N GLU A 124 -37.58 -1.45 -1.86
CA GLU A 124 -36.31 -1.02 -2.46
C GLU A 124 -35.95 0.39 -1.94
N PRO A 125 -34.75 0.64 -1.38
CA PRO A 125 -34.31 2.00 -1.09
C PRO A 125 -33.77 2.64 -2.39
N ALA A 126 -34.28 3.84 -2.68
CA ALA A 126 -34.05 4.59 -3.91
C ALA A 126 -32.56 4.79 -4.28
N PRO A 127 -32.21 4.79 -5.59
CA PRO A 127 -30.87 5.08 -6.04
C PRO A 127 -30.54 6.57 -5.87
N ALA A 128 -29.37 6.86 -5.29
CA ALA A 128 -28.79 8.19 -5.27
C ALA A 128 -28.57 8.72 -6.71
N PRO A 129 -28.70 10.03 -6.96
CA PRO A 129 -28.50 10.59 -8.30
C PRO A 129 -27.09 10.30 -8.81
N ALA A 130 -27.00 9.75 -10.01
CA ALA A 130 -25.76 9.43 -10.69
C ALA A 130 -24.93 10.71 -10.91
N GLN A 131 -23.72 10.76 -10.34
CA GLN A 131 -22.74 11.77 -10.70
C GLN A 131 -22.27 11.52 -12.14
N PRO A 132 -22.13 12.57 -12.99
CA PRO A 132 -21.60 12.39 -14.32
C PRO A 132 -20.15 11.90 -14.24
N ALA A 133 -19.85 10.79 -14.91
CA ALA A 133 -18.51 10.26 -15.02
C ALA A 133 -17.60 11.30 -15.69
N ILE A 134 -16.59 11.79 -14.96
CA ILE A 134 -15.53 12.62 -15.52
C ILE A 134 -14.74 11.71 -16.47
N ALA A 135 -14.78 12.02 -17.76
CA ALA A 135 -14.04 11.25 -18.77
C ALA A 135 -12.53 11.29 -18.45
N PRO A 136 -11.81 10.17 -18.56
CA PRO A 136 -10.38 10.15 -18.37
C PRO A 136 -9.69 11.05 -19.43
N PRO A 137 -8.59 11.72 -19.08
CA PRO A 137 -7.84 12.52 -20.04
C PRO A 137 -7.34 11.63 -21.21
N PRO A 138 -7.31 12.16 -22.44
CA PRO A 138 -6.88 11.38 -23.59
C PRO A 138 -5.42 10.95 -23.45
N LEU A 139 -5.14 9.68 -23.74
CA LEU A 139 -3.79 9.13 -23.78
C LEU A 139 -3.02 9.82 -24.92
N VAL A 140 -1.98 10.59 -24.55
CA VAL A 140 -1.03 11.16 -25.51
C VAL A 140 -0.09 10.04 -25.96
N VAL A 141 -0.13 9.73 -27.26
CA VAL A 141 0.77 8.74 -27.86
C VAL A 141 2.18 9.35 -27.92
N PRO A 142 3.23 8.70 -27.38
CA PRO A 142 4.58 9.26 -27.32
C PRO A 142 5.14 9.69 -28.69
N SER A 143 4.65 9.08 -29.77
CA SER A 143 5.05 9.32 -31.15
C SER A 143 4.68 10.70 -31.70
N THR A 144 3.86 11.49 -30.99
CA THR A 144 3.44 12.84 -31.43
C THR A 144 4.19 13.97 -30.73
N VAL A 145 5.06 13.67 -29.77
CA VAL A 145 5.86 14.67 -29.07
C VAL A 145 7.11 14.97 -29.89
N LYS A 146 7.07 16.07 -30.66
CA LYS A 146 8.28 16.63 -31.27
C LYS A 146 9.06 17.35 -30.17
N TYR A 147 10.25 16.85 -29.87
CA TYR A 147 11.25 17.61 -29.13
C TYR A 147 12.01 18.44 -30.15
N ASP A 148 11.85 19.77 -30.10
CA ASP A 148 12.79 20.68 -30.77
C ASP A 148 14.15 20.53 -30.08
N THR A 149 15.13 20.01 -30.82
CA THR A 149 16.55 19.96 -30.46
C THR A 149 17.22 21.30 -30.67
#